data_AF-A0A820CDG1-F1
#
_entry.id   AF-A0A820CDG1-F1
#
_cell.length_a   1.000
_cell.length_b   1.000
_cell.length_c   1.000
_cell.angle_alpha   90.00
_cell.angle_beta   90.00
_cell.angle_gamma   90.00
#
_symmetry.space_group_name_H-M   'P 1'
#
loop_
_entity.id
_entity.type
_entity.pdbx_description
1 polymer ?
#
loop_
_entity_poly.entity_id
_entity_poly.type
_entity_poly.pdbx_seq_one_letter_code
_entity_poly.pdbx_strand_id
1 'polypeptide(L)'
;TGKYEKKTIAQDGYVLTQGQEFPFTQGVYSTPDVCLAEKYAKKFTYNNEQYLVIFQNRVNPTTLRKLQATGPRIGDYWVSPSEADVRPYGICIRKV
;
A
#
# COMPACT_ATOMS: atom_id res chain seq x y z
N THR A 1 -13.06 9.36 -10.60
CA THR A 1 -13.12 7.88 -10.58
C THR A 1 -13.52 7.41 -9.18
N GLY A 2 -14.81 7.53 -8.87
CA GLY A 2 -15.44 7.00 -7.64
C GLY A 2 -16.62 6.13 -8.05
N LYS A 3 -16.35 4.94 -8.61
CA LYS A 3 -17.40 4.06 -9.13
C LYS A 3 -18.09 3.23 -8.03
N TYR A 4 -17.72 3.45 -6.77
CA TYR A 4 -18.31 2.81 -5.61
C TYR A 4 -18.48 3.90 -4.53
N GLU A 5 -19.63 3.91 -3.85
CA GLU A 5 -19.99 4.84 -2.76
C GLU A 5 -19.07 4.74 -1.52
N LYS A 6 -17.99 3.96 -1.62
CA LYS A 6 -16.96 3.83 -0.59
C LYS A 6 -15.90 4.91 -0.80
N LYS A 7 -15.63 5.65 0.28
CA LYS A 7 -14.59 6.66 0.34
C LYS A 7 -13.22 6.05 -0.02
N THR A 8 -12.36 6.85 -0.67
CA THR A 8 -11.08 6.38 -1.20
C THR A 8 -9.98 6.39 -0.13
N ILE A 9 -8.85 5.72 -0.39
CA ILE A 9 -7.65 5.78 0.47
C ILE A 9 -7.16 7.23 0.65
N ALA A 10 -7.33 8.07 -0.37
CA ALA A 10 -6.99 9.48 -0.27
C ALA A 10 -7.92 10.28 0.67
N GLN A 11 -9.14 9.79 0.90
CA GLN A 11 -10.14 10.45 1.72
C GLN A 11 -10.12 9.98 3.18
N ASP A 12 -10.08 8.66 3.40
CA ASP A 12 -10.20 8.06 4.74
C ASP A 12 -8.90 7.39 5.22
N GLY A 13 -7.86 7.30 4.38
CA GLY A 13 -6.68 6.50 4.68
C GLY A 13 -6.89 5.01 4.45
N TYR A 14 -6.06 4.19 5.09
CA TYR A 14 -6.17 2.74 5.00
C TYR A 14 -7.28 2.24 5.89
N VAL A 15 -8.11 1.31 5.40
CA VAL A 15 -9.13 0.61 6.19
C VAL A 15 -8.81 -0.89 6.16
N LEU A 16 -8.38 -1.45 7.28
CA LEU A 16 -7.94 -2.82 7.50
C LEU A 16 -9.11 -3.80 7.56
N THR A 17 -10.26 -3.39 8.11
CA THR A 17 -11.39 -4.30 8.32
C THR A 17 -12.74 -3.62 8.04
N GLN A 18 -13.18 -3.65 6.78
CA GLN A 18 -14.61 -3.53 6.48
C GLN A 18 -15.30 -4.90 6.63
N GLY A 19 -15.13 -5.57 7.78
CA GLY A 19 -15.82 -6.83 8.10
C GLY A 19 -15.37 -8.08 7.31
N GLN A 20 -14.18 -8.08 6.72
CA GLN A 20 -13.61 -9.24 6.01
C GLN A 20 -12.44 -9.83 6.82
N GLU A 21 -12.53 -11.11 7.18
CA GLU A 21 -11.43 -11.85 7.78
C GLU A 21 -10.41 -12.19 6.68
N PHE A 22 -9.21 -11.59 6.75
CA PHE A 22 -8.09 -12.00 5.90
C PHE A 22 -7.21 -13.01 6.67
N PRO A 23 -6.71 -14.08 6.01
CA PRO A 23 -5.86 -15.10 6.63
C PRO A 23 -4.45 -14.60 6.97
N PHE A 24 -4.12 -13.34 6.65
CA PHE A 24 -2.83 -12.72 6.91
C PHE A 24 -2.92 -11.82 8.14
N THR A 25 -1.86 -11.82 8.95
CA THR A 25 -1.67 -10.96 10.12
C THR A 25 -2.20 -9.55 9.87
N GLN A 26 -3.17 -9.13 10.68
CA GLN A 26 -3.82 -7.82 10.64
C GLN A 26 -2.77 -6.69 10.55
N GLY A 27 -2.80 -5.91 9.47
CA GLY A 27 -1.92 -4.76 9.29
C GLY A 27 -1.76 -4.30 7.84
N VAL A 28 -1.30 -3.07 7.65
CA VAL A 28 -1.02 -2.47 6.34
C VAL A 28 0.41 -2.77 5.95
N TYR A 29 0.56 -3.47 4.83
CA TYR A 29 1.87 -3.79 4.27
C TYR A 29 2.40 -2.60 3.46
N SER A 30 3.67 -2.30 3.66
CA SER A 30 4.44 -1.29 2.94
C SER A 30 5.86 -1.80 2.71
N THR A 31 6.61 -1.12 1.85
CA THR A 31 8.01 -1.46 1.59
C THR A 31 8.77 -0.19 1.26
N PRO A 32 10.04 -0.08 1.68
CA PRO A 32 10.91 1.01 1.24
C PRO A 32 11.41 0.82 -0.21
N ASP A 33 11.25 -0.38 -0.81
CA ASP A 33 11.68 -0.68 -2.17
C ASP A 33 10.55 -0.41 -3.18
N VAL A 34 10.74 0.61 -4.02
CA VAL A 34 9.78 0.97 -5.08
C VAL A 34 9.56 -0.16 -6.08
N CYS A 35 10.60 -0.92 -6.44
CA CYS A 35 10.49 -2.02 -7.40
C CYS A 35 9.63 -3.16 -6.84
N LEU A 36 9.65 -3.36 -5.52
CA LEU A 36 8.77 -4.30 -4.86
C LEU A 36 7.34 -3.78 -4.78
N ALA A 37 7.15 -2.51 -4.41
CA ALA A 37 5.83 -1.86 -4.36
C ALA A 37 5.12 -1.90 -5.73
N GLU A 38 5.87 -1.72 -6.81
CA GLU A 38 5.36 -1.77 -8.18
C GLU A 38 4.70 -3.10 -8.54
N LYS A 39 5.14 -4.23 -7.96
CA LYS A 39 4.53 -5.55 -8.18
C LYS A 39 3.08 -5.61 -7.69
N TYR A 40 2.72 -4.75 -6.74
CA TYR A 40 1.38 -4.62 -6.16
C TYR A 40 0.65 -3.36 -6.63
N ALA A 41 1.25 -2.58 -7.52
CA ALA A 41 0.69 -1.31 -7.99
C ALA A 41 -0.59 -1.54 -8.80
N LYS A 42 -1.56 -0.63 -8.62
CA LYS A 42 -2.75 -0.63 -9.46
C LYS A 42 -2.39 -0.06 -10.82
N LYS A 43 -2.76 -0.78 -11.89
CA LYS A 43 -2.61 -0.31 -13.27
C LYS A 43 -3.92 0.30 -13.77
N PHE A 44 -3.83 1.33 -14.59
CA PHE A 44 -4.99 1.96 -15.24
C PHE A 44 -4.61 2.54 -16.59
N THR A 45 -5.59 2.58 -17.50
CA THR A 45 -5.45 3.20 -18.81
C THR A 45 -5.96 4.63 -18.76
N TYR A 46 -5.19 5.57 -19.31
CA TYR A 46 -5.62 6.95 -19.52
C TYR A 46 -5.06 7.44 -20.87
N ASN A 47 -5.90 8.04 -21.72
CA ASN A 47 -5.50 8.49 -23.07
C ASN A 47 -4.77 7.42 -23.89
N ASN A 48 -5.26 6.18 -23.89
CA ASN A 48 -4.66 5.01 -24.56
C ASN A 48 -3.25 4.62 -24.08
N GLU A 49 -2.76 5.22 -23.00
CA GLU A 49 -1.48 4.90 -22.38
C GLU A 49 -1.70 4.16 -21.05
N GLN A 50 -0.76 3.27 -20.70
CA GLN A 50 -0.80 2.49 -19.47
C GLN A 50 -0.02 3.21 -18.38
N TYR A 51 -0.63 3.29 -17.20
CA TYR A 51 -0.02 3.88 -16.02
C TYR A 51 -0.12 2.92 -14.85
N LEU A 52 0.83 3.02 -13.94
CA LEU A 52 0.75 2.44 -12.61
C LEU A 52 0.72 3.53 -11.55
N VAL A 53 0.09 3.22 -10.42
CA VAL A 53 0.02 4.11 -9.26
C VAL A 53 0.41 3.38 -7.98
N ILE A 54 1.24 4.04 -7.18
CA ILE A 54 1.63 3.63 -5.83
C ILE A 54 1.44 4.77 -4.84
N PHE A 55 1.20 4.43 -3.57
CA PHE A 55 1.09 5.40 -2.48
C PHE A 55 2.41 5.56 -1.74
N GLN A 56 2.76 6.81 -1.43
CA GLN A 56 3.81 7.12 -0.47
C GLN A 56 3.19 7.32 0.90
N ASN A 57 3.71 6.57 1.88
CA ASN A 57 3.16 6.50 3.23
C ASN A 57 4.15 7.02 4.26
N ARG A 58 3.64 7.75 5.25
CA ARG A 58 4.30 7.94 6.54
C ARG A 58 3.87 6.79 7.43
N VAL A 59 4.83 6.14 8.08
CA VAL A 59 4.60 5.04 9.01
C VAL A 59 5.06 5.45 10.41
N ASN A 60 4.38 4.96 11.44
CA ASN A 60 4.79 5.13 12.83
C ASN A 60 5.98 4.21 13.14
N PRO A 61 7.21 4.74 13.34
CA PRO A 61 8.39 3.91 13.52
C PRO A 61 8.37 3.10 14.81
N THR A 62 7.59 3.51 15.83
CA THR A 62 7.53 2.85 17.14
C THR A 62 6.78 1.52 17.09
N THR A 63 5.74 1.41 16.27
CA THR A 63 4.89 0.20 16.16
C THR A 63 5.18 -0.61 14.89
N LEU A 64 6.00 -0.07 13.99
CA LEU A 64 6.35 -0.69 12.71
C LEU A 64 7.07 -2.03 12.90
N ARG A 65 6.50 -3.09 12.31
CA ARG A 65 7.14 -4.41 12.28
C ARG A 65 7.88 -4.58 10.97
N LYS A 66 9.21 -4.68 11.03
CA LYS A 66 10.05 -4.97 9.85
C LYS A 66 10.17 -6.47 9.69
N LEU A 67 9.62 -7.01 8.61
CA LEU A 67 9.79 -8.39 8.22
C LEU A 67 11.03 -8.45 7.34
N GLN A 68 12.12 -8.94 7.92
CA GLN A 68 13.31 -9.27 7.15
C GLN A 68 13.02 -10.52 6.33
N ALA A 69 13.17 -10.37 5.02
CA ALA A 69 13.19 -11.45 4.08
C ALA A 69 14.29 -12.48 4.41
N THR A 70 13.92 -13.66 4.91
CA THR A 70 14.89 -14.74 5.20
C THR A 70 15.35 -15.51 3.95
N GLY A 71 15.16 -14.96 2.74
CA GLY A 71 15.55 -15.60 1.49
C GLY A 71 16.04 -14.62 0.43
N PRO A 72 16.90 -15.04 -0.50
CA PRO A 72 17.65 -14.18 -1.43
C PRO A 72 16.81 -13.40 -2.48
N ARG A 73 15.47 -13.47 -2.41
CA ARG A 73 14.55 -12.82 -3.36
C ARG A 73 13.31 -12.21 -2.71
N ILE A 74 13.22 -12.23 -1.39
CA ILE A 74 12.13 -11.59 -0.68
C ILE A 74 12.64 -10.17 -0.37
N GLY A 75 11.90 -9.13 -0.74
CA GLY A 75 12.29 -7.76 -0.41
C GLY A 75 11.87 -7.40 1.02
N ASP A 76 12.31 -6.26 1.53
CA ASP A 76 11.93 -5.80 2.86
C ASP A 76 10.45 -5.42 2.90
N TYR A 77 9.69 -6.08 3.76
CA TYR A 77 8.30 -5.74 4.03
C TYR A 77 8.16 -5.12 5.41
N TRP A 78 7.40 -4.04 5.50
CA TRP A 78 7.05 -3.39 6.75
C TRP A 78 5.54 -3.51 6.97
N VAL A 79 5.16 -3.86 8.20
CA VAL A 79 3.75 -4.01 8.59
C VAL A 79 3.43 -2.96 9.63
N SER A 80 2.47 -2.09 9.30
CA SER A 80 1.84 -1.19 10.27
C SER A 80 0.63 -1.90 10.86
N PRO A 81 0.62 -2.24 12.16
CA PRO A 81 -0.41 -3.10 12.75
C PRO A 81 -1.79 -2.42 12.81
N SER A 82 -1.82 -1.08 12.82
CA SER A 82 -3.05 -0.28 12.86
C SER A 82 -3.13 0.68 11.68
N GLU A 83 -4.35 1.02 11.25
CA GLU A 83 -4.64 2.08 10.28
C GLU A 83 -4.10 3.44 10.75
N ALA A 84 -4.12 3.69 12.07
CA ALA A 84 -3.62 4.93 12.66
C ALA A 84 -2.09 5.07 12.52
N ASP A 85 -1.38 3.95 12.34
CA ASP A 85 0.07 3.90 12.24
C ASP A 85 0.58 4.14 10.82
N VAL A 86 -0.30 4.31 9.84
CA VAL A 86 0.08 4.55 8.44
C VAL A 86 -0.81 5.60 7.80
N ARG A 87 -0.18 6.60 7.17
CA ARG A 87 -0.91 7.67 6.49
C ARG A 87 -0.33 7.92 5.10
N PRO A 88 -1.14 7.80 4.03
CA PRO A 88 -0.71 8.23 2.71
C PRO A 88 -0.50 9.74 2.71
N TYR A 89 0.57 10.20 2.06
CA TYR A 89 0.87 11.63 1.89
C TYR A 89 1.21 12.01 0.45
N GLY A 90 1.50 11.02 -0.40
CA GLY A 90 1.89 11.24 -1.79
C GLY A 90 1.41 10.10 -2.68
N ILE A 91 1.32 10.39 -3.97
CA ILE A 91 0.98 9.43 -5.01
C ILE A 91 2.07 9.50 -6.06
N CYS A 92 2.67 8.36 -6.40
CA CYS A 92 3.58 8.28 -7.55
C CYS A 92 2.82 7.63 -8.70
N ILE A 93 2.85 8.27 -9.86
CA ILE A 93 2.28 7.77 -11.11
C ILE A 93 3.43 7.58 -12.08
N ARG A 94 3.54 6.38 -12.65
CA ARG A 94 4.54 6.06 -13.66
C ARG A 94 3.86 5.54 -14.92
N LYS A 95 4.27 6.07 -16.07
CA LYS A 95 3.89 5.52 -17.38
C LYS A 95 4.63 4.20 -17.61
N VAL A 96 3.91 3.19 -18.10
CA VAL A 96 4.44 1.85 -18.41
C VAL A 96 4.97 1.82 -19.84
#